data_AF-A0A658NI10-F1
#
_entry.id   AF-A0A658NI10-F1
#
_cell.length_a   1.000
_cell.length_b   1.000
_cell.length_c   1.000
_cell.angle_alpha   90.00
_cell.angle_beta   90.00
_cell.angle_gamma   90.00
#
_symmetry.space_group_name_H-M   'P 1'
#
loop_
_entity.id
_entity.type
_entity.pdbx_description
1 polymer ?
#
loop_
_entity_poly.entity_id
_entity_poly.type
_entity_poly.pdbx_seq_one_letter_code
_entity_poly.pdbx_strand_id
1 'polypeptide(L)' 'LAISTSGNSPNVIEAISAAHEKGMTVIALTGRDGGKMGEMLGPDDVHICVPSPVTARIQEVHLVCIHCLCDAIDVQLFG' A
#
# COMPACT_ATOMS: atom_id res chain seq x y z
N LEU A 1 3.83 5.76 1.73
CA LEU A 1 2.55 5.05 1.53
C LEU A 1 2.20 5.11 0.05
N ALA A 2 2.19 3.97 -0.64
CA ALA A 2 1.83 3.85 -2.05
C ALA A 2 0.46 3.18 -2.19
N ILE A 3 -0.43 3.70 -3.04
CA ILE A 3 -1.81 3.22 -3.17
C ILE A 3 -2.14 3.00 -4.64
N SER A 4 -2.53 1.79 -5.02
CA SER A 4 -3.08 1.50 -6.35
C SER A 4 -3.96 0.26 -6.29
N THR A 5 -5.22 0.37 -6.69
CA THR A 5 -6.16 -0.75 -6.67
C THR A 5 -5.76 -1.89 -7.61
N SER A 6 -5.02 -1.60 -8.67
CA SER A 6 -4.51 -2.61 -9.60
C SER A 6 -3.07 -3.03 -9.32
N GLY A 7 -2.33 -2.27 -8.50
CA GLY A 7 -0.89 -2.47 -8.33
C GLY A 7 -0.05 -2.15 -9.57
N ASN A 8 -0.62 -1.50 -10.59
CA ASN A 8 -0.01 -1.37 -11.93
C ASN A 8 0.04 0.08 -12.45
N SER A 9 -0.24 1.07 -11.60
CA SER A 9 -0.16 2.49 -11.98
C SER A 9 1.30 2.89 -12.21
N PRO A 10 1.71 3.30 -13.43
CA PRO A 10 3.12 3.54 -13.76
C PRO A 10 3.79 4.59 -12.86
N ASN A 11 3.08 5.68 -12.56
CA ASN A 11 3.57 6.73 -11.68
C ASN A 11 3.81 6.25 -10.23
N VAL A 12 3.00 5.31 -9.74
CA VAL A 12 3.15 4.75 -8.39
C VAL A 12 4.32 3.75 -8.36
N ILE A 13 4.49 2.99 -9.42
CA ILE A 13 5.66 2.10 -9.61
C ILE A 13 6.96 2.90 -9.57
N GLU A 14 7.05 4.00 -10.34
CA GLU A 14 8.24 4.87 -10.33
C GLU A 14 8.47 5.51 -8.94
N ALA A 15 7.40 5.83 -8.21
CA ALA A 15 7.51 6.35 -6.86
C ALA A 15 8.09 5.32 -5.86
N ILE A 16 7.76 4.03 -6.02
CA ILE A 16 8.34 2.95 -5.21
C ILE A 16 9.84 2.81 -5.52
N SER A 17 10.22 2.76 -6.80
CA SER A 17 11.63 2.72 -7.21
C SER A 17 12.42 3.88 -6.58
N ALA A 18 11.90 5.11 -6.71
CA ALA A 18 12.55 6.30 -6.14
C ALA A 18 12.59 6.30 -4.60
N ALA A 19 11.64 5.64 -3.92
CA ALA A 19 11.64 5.48 -2.47
C ALA A 19 12.74 4.49 -2.03
N HIS A 20 12.87 3.36 -2.72
CA HIS A 20 13.90 2.36 -2.46
C HIS A 20 15.32 2.88 -2.74
N GLU A 21 15.51 3.65 -3.81
CA GLU A 21 16.79 4.34 -4.10
C GLU A 21 17.22 5.28 -2.96
N LYS A 22 16.26 5.76 -2.17
CA LYS A 22 16.49 6.63 -1.01
C LYS A 22 16.53 5.86 0.32
N GLY A 23 16.51 4.54 0.29
CA GLY A 23 16.49 3.70 1.49
C GLY A 23 15.22 3.85 2.34
N MET A 24 14.10 4.21 1.72
CA MET A 24 12.82 4.35 2.41
C MET A 24 12.03 3.04 2.40
N THR A 25 11.41 2.72 3.53
CA THR A 25 10.40 1.66 3.62
C THR A 25 9.10 2.06 2.95
N VAL A 26 8.50 1.13 2.20
CA VAL A 26 7.24 1.29 1.49
C VAL A 26 6.15 0.46 2.17
N ILE A 27 5.03 1.12 2.48
CA ILE A 27 3.75 0.46 2.75
C ILE A 27 2.91 0.58 1.48
N ALA A 28 2.51 -0.54 0.90
CA ALA A 28 1.73 -0.61 -0.34
C ALA A 28 0.30 -1.11 -0.07
N LEU A 29 -0.69 -0.27 -0.41
CA LEU A 29 -2.11 -0.66 -0.43
C LEU A 29 -2.49 -1.03 -1.87
N THR A 30 -2.80 -2.30 -2.11
CA THR A 30 -3.22 -2.80 -3.43
C THR A 30 -4.51 -3.59 -3.38
N GLY A 31 -4.96 -4.09 -4.53
CA GLY A 31 -5.97 -5.14 -4.62
C GLY A 31 -5.58 -6.18 -5.67
N ARG A 32 -6.53 -7.06 -6.02
CA ARG A 32 -6.33 -8.15 -6.98
C ARG A 32 -5.23 -9.11 -6.51
N ASP A 33 -4.18 -9.25 -7.31
CA ASP A 33 -2.96 -10.03 -7.11
C ASP A 33 -1.78 -9.15 -6.64
N GLY A 34 -1.99 -7.85 -6.44
CA GLY A 34 -0.96 -6.90 -6.04
C GLY A 34 -0.19 -6.24 -7.18
N GLY A 35 -0.31 -6.77 -8.41
CA GLY A 35 0.36 -6.26 -9.60
C GLY A 35 1.87 -6.10 -9.46
N LYS A 36 2.47 -5.31 -10.35
CA LYS A 36 3.91 -5.02 -10.34
C LYS A 36 4.37 -4.36 -9.03
N MET A 37 3.52 -3.58 -8.37
CA MET A 37 3.83 -3.00 -7.06
C MET A 37 4.16 -4.08 -6.03
N GLY A 38 3.39 -5.17 -5.97
CA GLY A 38 3.63 -6.27 -5.02
C GLY A 38 4.94 -7.01 -5.29
N GLU A 39 5.31 -7.20 -6.56
CA GLU A 39 6.56 -7.83 -6.98
C GLU A 39 7.81 -7.01 -6.64
N MET A 40 7.66 -5.69 -6.51
CA MET A 40 8.77 -4.78 -6.22
C MET A 40 9.09 -4.66 -4.73
N LEU A 41 8.23 -5.15 -3.84
CA LEU A 41 8.39 -4.97 -2.40
C LEU A 41 9.59 -5.75 -1.87
N GLY A 42 10.42 -5.07 -1.08
CA GLY A 42 11.55 -5.65 -0.39
C GLY A 42 11.16 -6.32 0.94
N PRO A 43 12.14 -6.91 1.64
CA PRO A 43 11.91 -7.61 2.91
C PRO A 43 11.41 -6.70 4.05
N ASP A 44 11.74 -5.40 4.00
CA ASP A 44 11.35 -4.42 5.01
C ASP A 44 10.02 -3.71 4.68
N ASP A 45 9.46 -3.98 3.50
CA ASP A 45 8.21 -3.37 3.05
C ASP A 45 6.98 -4.11 3.58
N VAL A 46 5.85 -3.42 3.59
CA VAL A 46 4.56 -3.99 4.02
C VAL A 46 3.56 -3.98 2.87
N HIS A 47 2.99 -5.14 2.59
CA HIS A 47 1.96 -5.31 1.57
C HIS A 47 0.58 -5.53 2.17
N ILE A 48 -0.34 -4.60 1.96
CA ILE A 48 -1.76 -4.78 2.30
C ILE A 48 -2.52 -4.94 0.98
N CYS A 49 -2.69 -6.19 0.57
CA CYS A 49 -3.39 -6.55 -0.67
C CYS A 49 -4.85 -6.94 -0.38
N VAL A 50 -5.80 -6.15 -0.85
CA VAL A 50 -7.23 -6.45 -0.70
C VAL A 50 -7.62 -7.60 -1.65
N PRO A 51 -8.18 -8.72 -1.14
CA PRO A 51 -8.52 -9.88 -1.96
C PRO A 51 -9.84 -9.67 -2.72
N SER A 52 -9.86 -8.68 -3.62
CA SER A 52 -11.00 -8.35 -4.45
C SER A 52 -10.56 -7.96 -5.86
N PRO A 53 -11.30 -8.35 -6.91
CA PRO A 53 -11.07 -7.88 -8.27
C PRO A 53 -11.81 -6.56 -8.59
N VAL A 54 -12.63 -6.05 -7.68
CA VAL A 54 -13.51 -4.90 -7.93
C VAL A 54 -12.90 -3.62 -7.36
N THR A 55 -12.54 -2.68 -8.23
CA THR A 55 -11.90 -1.42 -7.85
C THR A 55 -12.62 -0.67 -6.74
N ALA A 56 -13.95 -0.53 -6.82
CA ALA A 56 -14.73 0.17 -5.79
C ALA A 56 -14.64 -0.51 -4.41
N ARG A 57 -14.67 -1.85 -4.36
CA ARG A 57 -14.51 -2.62 -3.11
C ARG A 57 -13.11 -2.50 -2.55
N ILE A 58 -12.09 -2.48 -3.42
CA ILE A 58 -10.70 -2.25 -2.99
C ILE A 58 -10.56 -0.86 -2.36
N GLN A 59 -11.14 0.17 -2.97
CA GLN A 59 -11.08 1.54 -2.45
C GLN A 59 -11.77 1.69 -1.08
N GLU A 60 -12.93 1.06 -0.90
CA GLU A 60 -13.62 1.04 0.40
C GLU A 60 -12.75 0.40 1.50
N VAL A 61 -12.12 -0.73 1.20
CA VAL A 61 -11.22 -1.40 2.15
C VAL A 61 -9.96 -0.57 2.37
N HIS A 62 -9.39 0.08 1.35
CA HIS A 62 -8.25 0.99 1.52
C HIS A 62 -8.59 2.14 2.47
N LEU A 63 -9.79 2.72 2.37
CA LEU A 63 -10.23 3.77 3.30
C LEU A 63 -10.31 3.25 4.75
N VAL A 64 -10.87 2.06 4.95
CA VAL A 64 -10.91 1.43 6.28
C VAL A 64 -9.50 1.15 6.80
N CYS A 65 -8.60 0.60 5.96
CA CYS A 65 -7.20 0.38 6.33
C CYS A 65 -6.51 1.67 6.76
N ILE A 66 -6.73 2.78 6.05
CA ILE A 66 -6.16 4.09 6.41
C ILE A 66 -6.70 4.55 7.77
N HIS A 67 -8.00 4.43 8.03
CA HIS A 67 -8.56 4.75 9.35
C HIS A 67 -7.99 3.87 10.47
N CYS A 68 -7.84 2.56 10.24
CA CYS A 68 -7.21 1.66 11.21
C CYS A 68 -5.73 2.00 11.45
N LEU A 69 -5.00 2.44 10.43
CA LEU A 69 -3.62 2.89 10.58
C LEU A 69 -3.55 4.17 11.41
N CYS A 70 -4.43 5.15 11.16
CA CYS A 70 -4.51 6.37 11.97
C CYS A 70 -4.82 6.03 13.44
N ASP A 71 -5.83 5.20 13.70
CA ASP A 71 -6.19 4.75 15.05
C ASP A 71 -5.02 4.05 15.75
N ALA A 72 -4.35 3.11 15.07
CA ALA A 72 -3.20 2.41 15.61
C ALA A 72 -2.00 3.34 15.88
N ILE A 73 -1.74 4.31 14.99
CA ILE A 73 -0.69 5.31 15.18
C ILE A 73 -0.98 6.17 16.41
N ASP A 74 -2.23 6.64 16.56
CA ASP A 74 -2.63 7.48 17.68
C ASP A 74 -2.49 6.73 19.00
N VAL A 75 -3.02 5.50 19.08
CA VAL A 75 -2.87 4.64 20.26
C VAL A 75 -1.40 4.37 20.57
N GLN A 76 -0.57 4.11 19.56
CA GLN A 76 0.83 3.77 19.75
C GLN A 76 1.70 4.96 20.21
N LEU A 77 1.34 6.18 19.82
CA LEU A 77 2.09 7.40 20.14
C LEU A 77 1.55 8.14 21.37
N PHE A 78 0.25 8.06 21.64
CA PHE A 78 -0.44 8.91 22.61
C PHE A 78 -1.23 8.15 23.69
N GLY A 79 -1.43 6.84 23.54
CA GLY A 79 -2.21 6.00 24.47
C GLY A 79 -3.71 6.09 24.27
#